data_AF-A0A9N8K8W7-F1
#
_entry.id   AF-A0A9N8K8W7-F1
#
_cell.length_a   1.000
_cell.length_b   1.000
_cell.length_c   1.000
_cell.angle_alpha   90.00
_cell.angle_beta   90.00
_cell.angle_gamma   90.00
#
_symmetry.space_group_name_H-M   'P 1'
#
loop_
_entity.id
_entity.type
_entity.pdbx_description
1 polymer ?
#
loop_
_entity_poly.entity_id
_entity_poly.type
_entity_poly.pdbx_seq_one_letter_code
_entity_poly.pdbx_strand_id
1 'polypeptide(L)'
;MAPVQAPPTRDLLDTLDHKRLPELQYLSGFCPFSLNSKPCPHGTKCTLKRLCSREYCDGYHDVAPICEQFLTDKGCKYRKEGDHLWLPRSHDIELRRCMDVMLKPHRLGLYGVQYF
;
A
#
# COMPACT_ATOMS: atom_id res chain seq x y z
N MET A 1 -29.91 -28.32 13.19
CA MET A 1 -29.09 -27.35 12.42
C MET A 1 -28.09 -26.74 13.39
N ALA A 2 -26.80 -27.09 13.27
CA ALA A 2 -25.75 -26.47 14.07
C ALA A 2 -25.42 -25.08 13.48
N PRO A 3 -25.21 -24.04 14.30
CA PRO A 3 -24.80 -22.74 13.80
C PRO A 3 -23.41 -22.87 13.17
N VAL A 4 -23.32 -22.56 11.88
CA VAL A 4 -22.04 -22.41 11.18
C VAL A 4 -21.33 -21.23 11.84
N GLN A 5 -20.36 -21.51 12.71
CA GLN A 5 -19.46 -20.49 13.22
C GLN A 5 -18.72 -19.89 12.03
N ALA A 6 -18.96 -18.61 11.75
CA ALA A 6 -18.16 -17.86 10.80
C ALA A 6 -16.69 -17.99 11.21
N PRO A 7 -15.77 -18.31 10.28
CA PRO A 7 -14.36 -18.43 10.62
C PRO A 7 -13.90 -17.13 11.29
N PRO A 8 -13.09 -17.21 12.36
CA PRO A 8 -12.61 -16.01 13.05
C PRO A 8 -11.95 -15.12 12.01
N THR A 9 -12.48 -13.90 11.87
CA THR A 9 -11.93 -12.88 10.97
C THR A 9 -10.59 -12.49 11.57
N ARG A 10 -9.53 -13.21 11.18
CA ARG A 10 -8.16 -12.89 11.59
C ARG A 10 -7.90 -11.44 11.16
N ASP A 11 -7.57 -10.58 12.12
CA ASP A 11 -7.21 -9.21 11.81
C ASP A 11 -5.93 -9.24 10.95
N LEU A 12 -5.94 -8.53 9.82
CA LEU A 12 -4.77 -8.44 8.96
C LEU A 12 -3.59 -7.79 9.70
N LEU A 13 -3.86 -6.92 10.68
CA LEU A 13 -2.84 -6.37 11.56
C LEU A 13 -2.19 -7.44 12.45
N ASP A 14 -2.98 -8.38 12.99
CA ASP A 14 -2.45 -9.46 13.84
C ASP A 14 -1.54 -10.42 13.06
N THR A 15 -1.65 -10.42 11.73
CA THR A 15 -0.78 -11.21 10.84
C THR A 15 0.51 -10.51 10.44
N LEU A 16 0.73 -9.26 10.87
CA LEU A 16 1.94 -8.50 10.53
C LEU A 16 3.15 -8.99 11.32
N ASP A 17 4.29 -9.11 10.63
CA ASP A 17 5.57 -9.37 11.29
C ASP A 17 6.01 -8.16 12.11
N HIS A 18 6.07 -8.33 13.43
CA HIS A 18 6.42 -7.27 14.37
C HIS A 18 7.83 -6.71 14.15
N LYS A 19 8.74 -7.51 13.58
CA LYS A 19 10.10 -7.06 13.24
C LYS A 19 10.11 -6.01 12.14
N ARG A 20 9.05 -5.95 11.32
CA ARG A 20 8.90 -5.00 10.21
C ARG A 20 8.09 -3.77 10.58
N LEU A 21 7.60 -3.67 11.81
CA LEU A 21 6.88 -2.49 12.28
C LEU A 21 7.61 -1.16 12.05
N PRO A 22 8.94 -1.04 12.26
CA PRO A 22 9.64 0.22 11.98
C PRO A 22 9.58 0.63 10.50
N GLU A 23 9.72 -0.36 9.60
CA GLU A 23 9.64 -0.14 8.15
C GLU A 23 8.21 0.22 7.72
N LEU A 24 7.21 -0.52 8.22
CA LEU A 24 5.79 -0.24 7.96
C LEU A 24 5.37 1.13 8.53
N GLN A 25 5.89 1.53 9.68
CA GLN A 25 5.67 2.85 10.25
C GLN A 25 6.28 3.94 9.37
N TYR A 26 7.49 3.75 8.85
CA TYR A 26 8.07 4.65 7.86
C TYR A 26 7.19 4.77 6.60
N LEU A 27 6.71 3.63 6.09
CA LEU A 27 5.83 3.54 4.92
C LEU A 27 4.45 4.17 5.14
N SER A 28 3.96 4.20 6.39
CA SER A 28 2.69 4.85 6.75
C SER A 28 2.67 6.36 6.49
N GLY A 29 3.85 7.00 6.39
CA GLY A 29 3.99 8.41 6.01
C GLY A 29 3.76 8.68 4.51
N PHE A 30 3.65 7.62 3.70
CA PHE A 30 3.36 7.71 2.27
C PHE A 30 1.87 7.50 2.01
N CYS A 31 1.39 8.08 0.91
CA CYS A 31 0.01 7.89 0.50
C CYS A 31 -0.22 6.42 0.13
N PRO A 32 -1.19 5.73 0.76
CA PRO A 32 -1.43 4.30 0.49
C PRO A 32 -1.93 4.09 -0.95
N PHE A 33 -2.57 5.09 -1.55
CA PHE A 33 -2.99 5.04 -2.95
C PHE A 33 -1.77 5.11 -3.87
N SER A 34 -0.84 6.04 -3.62
CA SER A 34 0.42 6.11 -4.36
C SER A 34 1.25 4.83 -4.22
N LEU A 35 1.33 4.27 -3.01
CA LEU A 35 1.97 2.98 -2.77
C LEU A 35 1.27 1.84 -3.52
N ASN A 36 -0.05 1.92 -3.68
CA ASN A 36 -0.83 0.94 -4.43
C ASN A 36 -0.92 1.25 -5.94
N SER A 37 -0.05 2.12 -6.47
CA SER A 37 -0.05 2.58 -7.87
C SER A 37 -1.36 3.20 -8.34
N LYS A 38 -2.16 3.73 -7.42
CA LYS A 38 -3.47 4.33 -7.70
C LYS A 38 -3.45 5.85 -7.44
N PRO A 39 -4.24 6.63 -8.17
CA PRO A 39 -4.42 8.04 -7.87
C PRO A 39 -5.08 8.20 -6.49
N CYS A 40 -4.59 9.16 -5.69
CA CYS A 40 -5.20 9.50 -4.42
C CYS A 40 -6.50 10.30 -4.64
N PRO A 41 -7.64 9.90 -4.04
CA PRO A 41 -8.91 10.61 -4.21
C PRO A 41 -8.89 12.04 -3.63
N HIS A 42 -7.96 12.33 -2.72
CA HIS A 42 -7.87 13.63 -2.06
C HIS A 42 -7.04 14.65 -2.84
N GLY A 43 -6.41 14.25 -3.95
CA GLY A 43 -5.60 15.15 -4.77
C GLY A 43 -4.64 15.97 -3.91
N THR A 44 -4.58 17.27 -4.11
CA THR A 44 -3.74 18.23 -3.35
C THR A 44 -4.00 18.29 -1.85
N LYS A 45 -5.15 17.80 -1.36
CA LYS A 45 -5.47 17.76 0.08
C LYS A 45 -4.79 16.61 0.82
N CYS A 46 -4.22 15.64 0.11
CA CYS A 46 -3.41 14.58 0.70
C CYS A 46 -2.06 15.16 1.16
N THR A 47 -1.79 15.08 2.47
CA THR A 47 -0.56 15.56 3.11
C THR A 47 0.53 14.50 3.18
N LEU A 48 0.20 13.25 2.82
CA LEU A 48 1.15 12.15 2.81
C LEU A 48 2.11 12.26 1.63
N LYS A 49 3.32 11.70 1.81
CA LYS A 49 4.34 11.64 0.76
C LYS A 49 3.81 10.89 -0.45
N ARG A 50 3.99 11.45 -1.64
CA ARG A 50 3.62 10.80 -2.91
C ARG A 50 4.85 10.17 -3.53
N LEU A 51 4.66 8.99 -4.11
CA LEU A 51 5.66 8.35 -4.93
C LEU A 51 5.69 9.00 -6.31
N CYS A 52 6.88 9.03 -6.90
CA CYS A 52 7.04 9.53 -8.25
C CYS A 52 6.24 8.66 -9.24
N SER A 53 5.41 9.32 -10.06
CA SER A 53 4.66 8.71 -11.15
C SER A 53 5.25 9.20 -12.47
N ARG A 54 5.37 8.28 -13.44
CA ARG A 54 6.07 8.32 -14.74
C ARG A 54 6.06 9.60 -15.60
N GLU A 55 5.30 10.64 -15.27
CA GLU A 55 5.12 11.82 -16.12
C GLU A 55 5.71 13.11 -15.55
N TYR A 56 5.85 13.25 -14.22
CA TYR A 56 6.44 14.43 -13.58
C TYR A 56 7.16 14.04 -12.28
N CYS A 57 8.46 14.36 -12.20
CA CYS A 57 9.37 13.83 -11.19
C CYS A 57 9.48 14.73 -9.95
N ASP A 58 8.38 14.87 -9.21
CA ASP A 58 8.33 15.63 -7.94
C ASP A 58 8.09 14.73 -6.71
N GLY A 59 8.23 13.41 -6.89
CA GLY A 59 7.91 12.42 -5.86
C GLY A 59 9.13 11.77 -5.21
N TYR A 60 8.89 11.02 -4.15
CA TYR A 60 9.92 10.22 -3.47
C TYR A 60 10.28 8.97 -4.30
N HIS A 61 11.57 8.64 -4.35
CA HIS A 61 12.12 7.48 -5.08
C HIS A 61 12.64 6.37 -4.16
N ASP A 62 12.73 6.62 -2.86
CA ASP A 62 13.30 5.67 -1.89
C ASP A 62 12.43 4.44 -1.66
N VAL A 63 11.17 4.49 -2.12
CA VAL A 63 10.17 3.44 -1.92
C VAL A 63 9.54 3.10 -3.26
N ALA A 64 9.50 1.80 -3.56
CA ALA A 64 8.85 1.28 -4.75
C ALA A 64 7.35 1.08 -4.50
N PRO A 65 6.46 1.52 -5.42
CA PRO A 65 5.05 1.18 -5.33
C PRO A 65 4.84 -0.34 -5.51
N ILE A 66 3.80 -0.88 -4.87
CA ILE A 66 3.39 -2.27 -5.01
C ILE A 66 3.09 -2.56 -6.47
N CYS A 67 3.55 -3.72 -6.94
CA CYS A 67 3.26 -4.21 -8.27
C CYS A 67 1.76 -4.50 -8.43
N GLU A 68 1.11 -3.84 -9.39
CA GLU A 68 -0.32 -4.08 -9.66
C GLU A 68 -0.62 -5.54 -10.04
N GLN A 69 0.28 -6.19 -10.78
CA GLN A 69 0.11 -7.60 -11.16
C GLN A 69 0.19 -8.53 -9.95
N PHE A 70 0.96 -8.15 -8.92
CA PHE A 70 1.04 -8.89 -7.67
C PHE A 70 -0.22 -8.81 -6.83
N LEU A 71 -1.03 -7.77 -7.03
CA LEU A 71 -2.35 -7.66 -6.41
C LEU A 71 -3.38 -8.59 -7.06
N THR A 72 -3.11 -9.08 -8.26
CA THR A 72 -3.99 -9.99 -8.99
C THR A 72 -3.68 -11.46 -8.68
N ASP A 73 -4.68 -12.32 -8.77
CA ASP A 73 -4.52 -13.77 -8.55
C ASP A 73 -3.58 -14.45 -9.57
N LYS A 74 -3.26 -13.75 -10.66
CA LYS A 74 -2.33 -14.22 -11.70
C LYS A 74 -0.86 -14.09 -11.29
N GLY A 75 -0.57 -13.32 -10.23
CA GLY A 75 0.79 -13.01 -9.81
C GLY A 75 1.54 -12.13 -10.79
N CYS A 76 2.70 -11.62 -10.36
CA CYS A 76 3.56 -10.86 -11.26
C CYS A 76 4.37 -11.80 -12.17
N LYS A 77 4.47 -11.47 -13.46
CA LYS A 77 5.36 -12.17 -14.41
C LYS A 77 6.83 -12.05 -14.02
N TYR A 78 7.19 -10.98 -13.30
CA TYR A 78 8.53 -10.68 -12.84
C TYR A 78 8.69 -11.19 -11.41
N ARG A 79 9.53 -12.21 -11.20
CA ARG A 79 9.71 -12.85 -9.88
C ARG A 79 10.50 -11.99 -8.90
N LYS A 80 11.35 -11.07 -9.37
CA LYS A 80 12.17 -10.19 -8.52
C LYS A 80 11.76 -8.72 -8.72
N GLU A 81 11.80 -7.94 -7.64
CA GLU A 81 11.42 -6.52 -7.60
C GLU A 81 12.22 -5.65 -8.60
N GLY A 82 13.43 -6.08 -8.96
CA GLY A 82 14.32 -5.41 -9.92
C GLY A 82 14.14 -5.82 -11.39
N ASP A 83 13.32 -6.82 -11.71
CA ASP A 83 13.14 -7.29 -13.11
C ASP A 83 12.13 -6.42 -13.88
N HIS A 84 11.52 -5.43 -13.22
CA HIS A 84 10.62 -4.47 -13.86
C HIS A 84 11.41 -3.43 -14.67
N LEU A 85 11.44 -3.63 -15.99
CA LEU A 85 12.18 -2.82 -16.98
C LEU A 85 12.00 -1.30 -16.91
N TRP A 86 10.95 -0.77 -16.27
CA TRP A 86 10.66 0.66 -16.33
C TRP A 86 10.54 1.36 -14.97
N LEU A 87 10.34 0.64 -13.87
CA LEU A 87 10.27 1.19 -12.51
C LEU A 87 10.38 0.03 -11.51
N PRO A 88 11.14 0.15 -10.41
CA PRO A 88 11.14 -0.85 -9.35
C PRO A 88 9.71 -1.00 -8.79
N ARG A 89 9.28 -2.25 -8.58
CA ARG A 89 7.97 -2.56 -7.99
C ARG A 89 8.15 -3.49 -6.81
N SER A 90 7.43 -3.21 -5.74
CA SER A 90 7.48 -4.06 -4.55
C SER A 90 6.52 -5.25 -4.68
N HIS A 91 7.00 -6.42 -4.25
CA HIS A 91 6.22 -7.66 -4.09
C HIS A 91 6.07 -8.04 -2.61
N ASP A 92 6.18 -7.04 -1.75
CA ASP A 92 6.11 -7.23 -0.31
C ASP A 92 4.67 -7.43 0.17
N ILE A 93 4.41 -8.63 0.68
CA ILE A 93 3.11 -9.04 1.23
C ILE A 93 2.75 -8.23 2.48
N GLU A 94 3.73 -7.90 3.32
CA GLU A 94 3.49 -7.21 4.59
C GLU A 94 3.17 -5.74 4.34
N LEU A 95 3.90 -5.09 3.43
CA LEU A 95 3.56 -3.77 2.92
C LEU A 95 2.14 -3.78 2.33
N ARG A 96 1.78 -4.78 1.52
CA ARG A 96 0.43 -4.91 0.97
C ARG A 96 -0.63 -4.98 2.07
N ARG A 97 -0.46 -5.87 3.06
CA ARG A 97 -1.40 -6.02 4.19
C ARG A 97 -1.56 -4.72 4.97
N CYS A 98 -0.45 -4.05 5.28
CA CYS A 98 -0.48 -2.76 5.95
C CYS A 98 -1.23 -1.71 5.12
N MET A 99 -0.95 -1.62 3.81
CA MET A 99 -1.65 -0.68 2.94
C MET A 99 -3.13 -0.97 2.79
N ASP A 100 -3.54 -2.24 2.72
CA ASP A 100 -4.96 -2.61 2.64
C ASP A 100 -5.75 -2.13 3.86
N VAL A 101 -5.15 -2.21 5.06
CA VAL A 101 -5.73 -1.65 6.29
C VAL A 101 -5.82 -0.12 6.22
N MET A 102 -4.78 0.53 5.69
CA MET A 102 -4.67 2.00 5.64
C MET A 102 -5.51 2.63 4.51
N LEU A 103 -5.83 1.92 3.42
CA LEU A 103 -6.57 2.50 2.28
C LEU A 103 -7.94 3.06 2.67
N LYS A 104 -8.70 2.34 3.50
CA LYS A 104 -10.07 2.73 3.87
C LYS A 104 -10.10 3.95 4.80
N PRO A 105 -9.35 3.99 5.91
CA PRO A 105 -9.21 5.20 6.73
C PRO A 105 -8.76 6.41 5.91
N HIS A 106 -7.81 6.23 4.99
CA HIS A 106 -7.33 7.34 4.15
C HIS A 106 -8.44 7.85 3.25
N ARG A 107 -9.14 6.95 2.56
CA ARG A 107 -10.25 7.29 1.66
C ARG A 107 -11.33 8.10 2.39
N LEU A 108 -11.60 7.76 3.64
CA LEU A 108 -12.57 8.46 4.50
C LEU A 108 -12.02 9.78 5.06
N GLY A 109 -10.77 10.13 4.78
CA GLY A 109 -10.09 11.34 5.24
C GLY A 109 -9.45 11.22 6.62
N LEU A 110 -9.68 10.13 7.34
CA LEU A 110 -9.37 9.98 8.77
C LEU A 110 -7.89 10.09 9.12
N TYR A 111 -7.00 9.99 8.13
CA TYR A 111 -5.59 10.29 8.28
C TYR A 111 -4.98 10.82 6.99
N GLY A 112 -3.92 11.62 7.12
CA GLY A 112 -3.11 12.04 5.98
C GLY A 112 -3.83 12.97 5.01
N VAL A 113 -4.91 13.60 5.46
CA VAL A 113 -5.72 14.55 4.68
C VAL A 113 -5.85 15.84 5.48
N GLN A 114 -5.64 16.96 4.80
CA GLN A 114 -5.86 18.28 5.37
C GLN A 114 -7.35 18.59 5.34
N TYR A 115 -7.96 18.68 6.53
CA TYR A 115 -9.30 19.21 6.69
C TYR A 115 -9.22 20.74 6.69
N PHE A 116 -9.97 21.37 5.79
CA PHE A 116 -10.23 22.81 5.80
C PHE A 116 -11.55 23.05 6.54
#